data_AF-A0A1I4W6M2-F1
#
_entry.id   AF-A0A1I4W6M2-F1
#
_cell.length_a   1.000
_cell.length_b   1.000
_cell.length_c   1.000
_cell.angle_alpha   90.00
_cell.angle_beta   90.00
_cell.angle_gamma   90.00
#
_symmetry.space_group_name_H-M   'P 1'
#
loop_
_entity.id
_entity.type
_entity.pdbx_description
1 polymer ?
#
loop_
_entity_poly.entity_id
_entity_poly.type
_entity_poly.pdbx_seq_one_letter_code
_entity_poly.pdbx_strand_id
1 'polypeptide(L)'
;MSTMWQGCLADTDYFEMRSSGGHDYGVWVTTPPGYDPATTRAPAVYVLDGNWAVGMTAPLIVTQADPMQRIQPYIQVSVGYAGEDAQHWDRLRNRDLVPPGEPIAEELIDAVEAGFQAGARTREESDAYLAELRDTHADAFLGFLTAELHPRIERDYGTATNGHGLFGYSYGGLFSLYTWLTGSTLFESIGAGSPGVAGADSQIFAQLQEMGDRQHAAKLHVTLNERELLGDLAIYQNIAKNVATVLHRLTSRGGAVTSAVLRETHVTGLQASFLSYLRTCRAR
;
A
#
# COMPACT_ATOMS: atom_id res chain seq x y z
N MET A 1 17.75 34.52 0.61
CA MET A 1 18.09 33.09 0.69
C MET A 1 17.26 32.50 1.80
N SER A 2 16.22 31.73 1.47
CA SER A 2 15.29 31.17 2.44
C SER A 2 16.00 30.13 3.29
N THR A 3 15.97 30.34 4.59
CA THR A 3 16.40 29.42 5.64
C THR A 3 15.56 28.15 5.58
N MET A 4 15.94 27.16 4.76
CA MET A 4 15.52 25.78 4.91
C MET A 4 16.08 25.25 6.23
N TRP A 5 15.32 25.38 7.32
CA TRP A 5 15.75 24.99 8.68
C TRP A 5 15.09 23.73 9.20
N GLN A 6 14.27 23.05 8.40
CA GLN A 6 13.75 21.71 8.67
C GLN A 6 13.63 21.02 7.30
N GLY A 7 14.02 19.75 7.19
CA GLY A 7 13.80 18.98 5.96
C GLY A 7 12.31 18.77 5.76
N CYS A 8 11.64 19.66 5.02
CA CYS A 8 10.23 19.54 4.69
C CYS A 8 10.06 18.93 3.30
N LEU A 9 9.08 18.05 3.15
CA LEU A 9 8.57 17.67 1.84
C LEU A 9 7.77 18.86 1.30
N ALA A 10 8.13 19.35 0.12
CA ALA A 10 7.41 20.45 -0.51
C ALA A 10 5.94 20.07 -0.73
N ASP A 11 5.05 21.06 -0.65
CA ASP A 11 3.61 20.92 -0.93
C ASP A 11 2.93 19.77 -0.16
N THR A 12 3.46 19.45 1.03
CA THR A 12 3.00 18.35 1.88
C THR A 12 2.53 18.87 3.24
N ASP A 13 1.25 18.68 3.52
CA ASP A 13 0.67 18.90 4.85
C ASP A 13 0.73 17.62 5.68
N TYR A 14 0.70 17.77 7.00
CA TYR A 14 0.55 16.66 7.95
C TYR A 14 -0.59 16.94 8.92
N PHE A 15 -1.39 15.92 9.20
CA PHE A 15 -2.33 15.94 10.31
C PHE A 15 -2.51 14.55 10.92
N GLU A 16 -3.01 14.53 12.15
CA GLU A 16 -3.38 13.32 12.85
C GLU A 16 -4.91 13.14 12.82
N MET A 17 -5.35 11.88 12.83
CA MET A 17 -6.74 11.51 12.86
C MET A 17 -6.96 10.24 13.66
N ARG A 18 -7.81 10.33 14.68
CA ARG A 18 -8.27 9.17 15.43
C ARG A 18 -9.44 8.52 14.70
N SER A 19 -9.35 7.21 14.45
CA SER A 19 -10.45 6.43 13.88
C SER A 19 -11.56 6.20 14.90
N SER A 20 -12.76 5.87 14.42
CA SER A 20 -13.87 5.44 15.28
C SER A 20 -13.54 4.21 16.13
N GLY A 21 -12.62 3.35 15.66
CA GLY A 21 -12.05 2.22 16.40
C GLY A 21 -11.03 2.60 17.48
N GLY A 22 -10.65 3.87 17.59
CA GLY A 22 -9.76 4.37 18.63
C GLY A 22 -8.26 4.27 18.32
N HIS A 23 -7.88 4.15 17.04
CA HIS A 23 -6.48 4.16 16.61
C HIS A 23 -6.10 5.52 16.01
N ASP A 24 -4.90 6.00 16.29
CA ASP A 24 -4.41 7.29 15.80
C ASP A 24 -3.54 7.12 14.55
N TYR A 25 -3.97 7.72 13.45
CA TYR A 25 -3.27 7.69 12.17
C TYR A 25 -2.60 9.03 11.87
N GLY A 26 -1.37 8.97 11.37
CA GLY A 26 -0.64 10.10 10.81
C GLY A 26 -0.87 10.16 9.30
N VAL A 27 -1.29 11.32 8.79
CA VAL A 27 -1.63 11.49 7.39
C VAL A 27 -0.80 12.61 6.78
N TRP A 28 -0.09 12.29 5.71
CA TRP A 28 0.64 13.27 4.90
C TRP A 28 -0.09 13.48 3.58
N VAL A 29 -0.44 14.71 3.26
CA VAL A 29 -1.14 15.06 2.02
C VAL A 29 -0.23 15.89 1.14
N THR A 30 0.28 15.29 0.07
CA THR A 30 1.14 15.95 -0.90
C THR A 30 0.35 16.30 -2.15
N THR A 31 0.30 17.60 -2.46
CA THR A 31 -0.47 18.14 -3.59
C THR A 31 0.41 18.39 -4.82
N PRO A 32 -0.15 18.37 -6.04
CA PRO A 32 0.60 18.76 -7.23
C PRO A 32 1.24 20.15 -7.10
N PRO A 33 2.39 20.42 -7.76
CA PRO A 33 2.98 21.75 -7.76
C PRO A 33 2.01 22.81 -8.26
N GLY A 34 1.82 23.88 -7.47
CA GLY A 34 0.89 24.98 -7.80
C GLY A 34 -0.59 24.61 -7.70
N TYR A 35 -0.93 23.54 -6.98
CA TYR A 35 -2.30 23.10 -6.78
C TYR A 35 -3.12 24.12 -5.97
N ASP A 36 -4.32 24.44 -6.48
CA ASP A 36 -5.30 25.27 -5.80
C ASP A 36 -6.63 24.49 -5.70
N PRO A 37 -7.03 24.06 -4.49
CA PRO A 37 -8.26 23.32 -4.28
C PRO A 37 -9.51 24.17 -4.56
N ALA A 38 -9.43 25.49 -4.70
CA ALA A 38 -10.57 26.31 -5.12
C ALA A 38 -10.88 26.18 -6.62
N THR A 39 -9.87 25.90 -7.44
CA THR A 39 -9.98 25.92 -8.91
C THR A 39 -9.72 24.58 -9.59
N THR A 40 -9.02 23.66 -8.90
CA THR A 40 -8.64 22.37 -9.45
C THR A 40 -9.17 21.23 -8.59
N ARG A 41 -9.78 20.23 -9.22
CA ARG A 41 -10.16 18.96 -8.58
C ARG A 41 -9.26 17.86 -9.11
N ALA A 42 -8.54 17.18 -8.23
CA ALA A 42 -7.68 16.05 -8.59
C ALA A 42 -8.08 14.80 -7.80
N PRO A 43 -8.03 13.59 -8.39
CA PRO A 43 -8.25 12.37 -7.63
C PRO A 43 -7.18 12.19 -6.55
N ALA A 44 -7.59 11.69 -5.37
CA ALA A 44 -6.66 11.18 -4.37
C ALA A 44 -6.07 9.81 -4.74
N VAL A 45 -4.77 9.63 -4.48
CA VAL A 45 -4.06 8.34 -4.48
C VAL A 45 -3.56 8.08 -3.07
N TYR A 46 -4.13 7.09 -2.41
CA TYR A 46 -3.76 6.68 -1.06
C TYR A 46 -2.51 5.80 -1.12
N VAL A 47 -1.51 6.10 -0.29
CA VAL A 47 -0.25 5.38 -0.20
C VAL A 47 -0.10 4.87 1.22
N LEU A 48 -0.06 3.54 1.38
CA LEU A 48 0.02 2.89 2.69
C LEU A 48 1.45 2.95 3.26
N ASP A 49 1.61 2.56 4.52
CA ASP A 49 2.89 2.61 5.24
C ASP A 49 3.51 4.01 5.28
N GLY A 50 2.69 5.04 5.57
CA GLY A 50 3.06 6.45 5.47
C GLY A 50 4.35 6.84 6.19
N ASN A 51 4.63 6.29 7.38
CA ASN A 51 5.87 6.55 8.13
C ASN A 51 7.15 6.15 7.36
N TRP A 52 7.04 5.24 6.40
CA TRP A 52 8.14 4.78 5.55
C TRP A 52 8.01 5.27 4.11
N ALA A 53 6.85 5.06 3.49
CA ALA A 53 6.61 5.32 2.08
C ALA A 53 6.62 6.81 1.72
N VAL A 54 6.22 7.71 2.63
CA VAL A 54 6.10 9.14 2.30
C VAL A 54 7.42 9.75 1.85
N GLY A 55 8.53 9.41 2.51
CA GLY A 55 9.86 9.90 2.15
C GLY A 55 10.35 9.42 0.78
N MET A 56 9.79 8.33 0.26
CA MET A 56 10.15 7.74 -1.04
C MET A 56 9.20 8.17 -2.16
N THR A 57 7.96 8.51 -1.84
CA THR A 57 6.89 8.69 -2.84
C THR A 57 6.44 10.14 -2.98
N ALA A 58 6.33 10.91 -1.90
CA ALA A 58 5.88 12.30 -1.95
C ALA A 58 6.74 13.20 -2.87
N PRO A 59 8.09 13.10 -2.89
CA PRO A 59 8.90 13.88 -3.82
C PRO A 59 8.60 13.61 -5.30
N LEU A 60 8.00 12.45 -5.63
CA LEU A 60 7.62 12.09 -6.99
C LEU A 60 6.36 12.83 -7.46
N ILE A 61 5.69 13.61 -6.61
CA ILE A 61 4.53 14.42 -7.02
C ILE A 61 4.87 15.35 -8.19
N VAL A 62 6.14 15.76 -8.33
CA VAL A 62 6.66 16.62 -9.39
C VAL A 62 6.70 15.93 -10.77
N THR A 63 6.64 14.60 -10.85
CA THR A 63 6.67 13.89 -12.15
C THR A 63 5.45 14.21 -13.01
N GLN A 64 4.38 14.73 -12.40
CA GLN A 64 3.17 15.18 -13.07
C GLN A 64 3.39 16.43 -13.94
N ALA A 65 4.51 17.13 -13.77
CA ALA A 65 4.88 18.30 -14.57
C ALA A 65 5.50 17.95 -15.94
N ASP A 66 5.82 16.68 -16.21
CA ASP A 66 6.36 16.27 -17.52
C ASP A 66 5.27 16.36 -18.61
N PRO A 67 5.41 17.26 -19.61
CA PRO A 67 4.42 17.41 -20.67
C PRO A 67 4.48 16.29 -21.72
N MET A 68 5.56 15.51 -21.77
CA MET A 68 5.82 14.44 -22.73
C MET A 68 5.35 13.07 -22.24
N GLN A 69 5.60 12.73 -20.97
CA GLN A 69 5.16 11.48 -20.34
C GLN A 69 4.14 11.78 -19.25
N ARG A 70 2.92 12.15 -19.67
CA ARG A 70 1.91 12.70 -18.75
C ARG A 70 1.36 11.65 -17.80
N ILE A 71 1.62 11.85 -16.52
CA ILE A 71 0.87 11.24 -15.42
C ILE A 71 -0.29 12.17 -15.09
N GLN A 72 -1.51 11.62 -15.02
CA GLN A 72 -2.70 12.38 -14.66
C GLN A 72 -2.53 13.01 -13.26
N PRO A 73 -2.93 14.28 -13.06
CA PRO A 73 -2.88 14.93 -11.75
C PRO A 73 -3.53 14.08 -10.65
N TYR A 74 -2.89 13.99 -9.48
CA TYR A 74 -3.38 13.33 -8.29
C TYR A 74 -2.86 14.03 -7.02
N ILE A 75 -3.66 13.97 -5.95
CA ILE A 75 -3.24 14.30 -4.59
C ILE A 75 -2.73 13.00 -3.95
N GLN A 76 -1.50 12.98 -3.44
CA GLN A 76 -1.01 11.83 -2.70
C GLN A 76 -1.43 11.91 -1.24
N VAL A 77 -2.09 10.88 -0.72
CA VAL A 77 -2.50 10.78 0.69
C VAL A 77 -1.75 9.61 1.31
N SER A 78 -0.65 9.89 2.00
CA SER A 78 0.15 8.84 2.64
C SER A 78 -0.39 8.59 4.05
N VAL A 79 -0.71 7.35 4.38
CA VAL A 79 -1.38 6.98 5.64
C VAL A 79 -0.48 6.08 6.45
N GLY A 80 -0.12 6.52 7.65
CA GLY A 80 0.67 5.79 8.63
C GLY A 80 0.13 6.04 10.04
N TYR A 81 1.00 5.93 11.03
CA TYR A 81 0.68 5.98 12.45
C TYR A 81 1.18 7.27 13.08
N ALA A 82 0.47 7.75 14.09
CA ALA A 82 0.75 9.00 14.79
C ALA A 82 1.25 8.75 16.23
N GLY A 83 1.71 9.81 16.90
CA GLY A 83 2.08 9.76 18.32
C GLY A 83 3.13 8.68 18.66
N GLU A 84 2.93 7.98 19.77
CA GLU A 84 3.80 6.88 20.20
C GLU A 84 3.71 5.67 19.26
N ASP A 85 2.54 5.41 18.67
CA ASP A 85 2.32 4.32 17.71
C ASP A 85 3.20 4.45 16.47
N ALA A 86 3.58 5.68 16.09
CA ALA A 86 4.52 5.94 15.00
C ALA A 86 5.89 5.26 15.20
N GLN A 87 6.31 5.00 16.45
CA GLN A 87 7.57 4.29 16.75
C GLN A 87 7.43 2.77 16.59
N HIS A 88 6.20 2.26 16.51
CA HIS A 88 5.85 0.85 16.44
C HIS A 88 5.12 0.50 15.14
N TRP A 89 5.18 1.38 14.14
CA TRP A 89 4.47 1.24 12.87
C TRP A 89 4.76 -0.10 12.17
N ASP A 90 5.98 -0.61 12.33
CA ASP A 90 6.49 -1.82 11.71
C ASP A 90 5.78 -3.10 12.18
N ARG A 91 5.22 -3.11 13.41
CA ARG A 91 4.33 -4.17 13.90
C ARG A 91 2.85 -3.81 13.75
N LEU A 92 2.45 -2.56 14.00
CA LEU A 92 1.04 -2.15 13.93
C LEU A 92 0.44 -2.29 12.52
N ARG A 93 1.27 -2.17 11.49
CA ARG A 93 0.87 -2.49 10.11
C ARG A 93 0.40 -3.92 9.90
N ASN A 94 0.81 -4.87 10.74
CA ASN A 94 0.32 -6.23 10.65
C ASN A 94 -1.18 -6.30 10.98
N ARG A 95 -1.62 -5.56 12.01
CA ARG A 95 -3.04 -5.42 12.35
C ARG A 95 -3.83 -4.83 11.19
N ASP A 96 -3.37 -3.71 10.63
CA ASP A 96 -4.18 -2.92 9.69
C ASP A 96 -4.09 -3.37 8.22
N LEU A 97 -3.00 -4.03 7.82
CA LEU A 97 -2.74 -4.35 6.40
C LEU A 97 -2.94 -5.82 6.04
N VAL A 98 -3.18 -6.68 7.03
CA VAL A 98 -3.35 -8.12 6.83
C VAL A 98 -4.85 -8.48 6.91
N PRO A 99 -5.39 -9.27 5.96
CA PRO A 99 -6.79 -9.68 6.00
C PRO A 99 -7.17 -10.38 7.31
N PRO A 100 -8.40 -10.20 7.81
CA PRO A 100 -8.88 -10.97 8.95
C PRO A 100 -8.80 -12.47 8.70
N GLY A 101 -8.18 -13.20 9.63
CA GLY A 101 -8.00 -14.65 9.51
C GLY A 101 -6.90 -15.10 8.54
N GLU A 102 -6.02 -14.20 8.08
CA GLU A 102 -4.83 -14.58 7.32
C GLU A 102 -3.93 -15.52 8.15
N PRO A 103 -3.58 -16.71 7.64
CA PRO A 103 -2.64 -17.59 8.32
C PRO A 103 -1.24 -16.97 8.41
N ILE A 104 -0.58 -17.18 9.54
CA ILE A 104 0.83 -16.81 9.71
C ILE A 104 1.68 -17.91 9.08
N ALA A 105 2.33 -17.62 7.96
CA ALA A 105 3.20 -18.57 7.26
C ALA A 105 4.39 -19.00 8.15
N GLU A 106 4.75 -20.28 8.07
CA GLU A 106 5.89 -20.84 8.82
C GLU A 106 7.20 -20.12 8.47
N GLU A 107 7.42 -19.81 7.19
CA GLU A 107 8.63 -19.10 6.76
C GLU A 107 8.71 -17.66 7.28
N LEU A 108 7.57 -17.05 7.63
CA LEU A 108 7.56 -15.74 8.28
C LEU A 108 7.98 -15.88 9.75
N ILE A 109 7.49 -16.92 10.44
CA ILE A 109 7.89 -17.22 11.82
C ILE A 109 9.40 -17.48 11.86
N ASP A 110 9.91 -18.30 10.93
CA ASP A 110 11.33 -18.58 10.80
C ASP A 110 12.15 -17.31 10.51
N ALA A 111 11.65 -16.42 9.64
CA ALA A 111 12.32 -15.15 9.35
C ALA A 111 12.36 -14.22 10.58
N VAL A 112 11.29 -14.18 11.37
CA VAL A 112 11.25 -13.41 12.63
C VAL A 112 12.23 -14.01 13.65
N GLU A 113 12.24 -15.33 13.81
CA GLU A 113 13.16 -16.01 14.71
C GLU A 113 14.62 -15.82 14.28
N ALA A 114 14.93 -15.94 12.99
CA ALA A 114 16.26 -15.67 12.45
C ALA A 114 16.70 -14.22 12.72
N GLY A 115 15.78 -13.25 12.63
CA GLY A 115 16.03 -11.86 12.99
C GLY A 115 16.39 -11.67 14.46
N PHE A 116 15.69 -12.36 15.37
CA PHE A 116 16.05 -12.39 16.79
C PHE A 116 17.45 -13.00 17.00
N GLN A 117 17.72 -14.16 16.42
CA GLN A 117 19.01 -14.85 16.57
C GLN A 117 20.18 -14.02 16.01
N ALA A 118 19.93 -13.22 14.98
CA ALA A 118 20.90 -12.28 14.40
C ALA A 118 21.05 -10.97 15.20
N GLY A 119 20.28 -10.78 16.28
CA GLY A 119 20.29 -9.55 17.09
C GLY A 119 19.67 -8.34 16.40
N ALA A 120 18.88 -8.55 15.34
CA ALA A 120 18.19 -7.48 14.63
C ALA A 120 16.94 -6.97 15.38
N ARG A 121 16.38 -7.79 16.28
CA ARG A 121 15.21 -7.48 17.13
C ARG A 121 15.31 -8.21 18.46
N THR A 122 14.69 -7.68 19.51
CA THR A 122 14.57 -8.36 20.81
C THR A 122 13.52 -9.48 20.78
N ARG A 123 13.47 -10.29 21.84
CA ARG A 123 12.44 -11.34 21.98
C ARG A 123 11.06 -10.70 22.12
N GLU A 124 10.97 -9.65 22.93
CA GLU A 124 9.75 -8.89 23.17
C GLU A 124 9.22 -8.25 21.87
N GLU A 125 10.11 -7.67 21.05
CA GLU A 125 9.74 -7.10 19.74
C GLU A 125 9.24 -8.17 18.76
N SER A 126 9.89 -9.33 18.76
CA SER A 126 9.52 -10.47 17.90
C SER A 126 8.16 -11.05 18.29
N ASP A 127 7.93 -11.23 19.60
CA ASP A 127 6.66 -11.73 20.13
C ASP A 127 5.53 -10.73 19.89
N ALA A 128 5.79 -9.43 20.07
CA ALA A 128 4.82 -8.37 19.76
C ALA A 128 4.48 -8.33 18.27
N TYR A 129 5.47 -8.49 17.39
CA TYR A 129 5.24 -8.54 15.93
C TYR A 129 4.32 -9.70 15.54
N LEU A 130 4.54 -10.89 16.11
CA LEU A 130 3.70 -12.07 15.88
C LEU A 130 2.33 -11.95 16.55
N ALA A 131 2.21 -11.22 17.67
CA ALA A 131 0.93 -10.97 18.32
C ALA A 131 -0.02 -10.14 17.44
N GLU A 132 0.47 -9.07 16.81
CA GLU A 132 -0.33 -8.25 15.87
C GLU A 132 -0.81 -9.08 14.66
N LEU A 133 -0.04 -10.09 14.23
CA LEU A 133 -0.44 -11.00 13.13
C LEU A 133 -1.53 -12.01 13.53
N ARG A 134 -1.82 -12.18 14.82
CA ARG A 134 -2.89 -13.08 15.29
C ARG A 134 -4.25 -12.39 15.36
N ASP A 135 -4.28 -11.07 15.29
CA ASP A 135 -5.50 -10.26 15.44
C ASP A 135 -5.52 -9.16 14.37
N THR A 136 -5.79 -9.56 13.13
CA THR A 136 -5.69 -8.72 11.94
C THR A 136 -7.05 -8.17 11.51
N HIS A 137 -7.10 -6.89 11.14
CA HIS A 137 -8.30 -6.07 10.96
C HIS A 137 -8.23 -5.16 9.72
N ALA A 138 -7.77 -5.69 8.58
CA ALA A 138 -7.75 -4.92 7.32
C ALA A 138 -9.15 -4.43 6.88
N ASP A 139 -10.23 -5.09 7.28
CA ASP A 139 -11.59 -4.62 7.08
C ASP A 139 -11.87 -3.32 7.83
N ALA A 140 -11.48 -3.22 9.11
CA ALA A 140 -11.62 -2.01 9.91
C ALA A 140 -10.77 -0.87 9.33
N PHE A 141 -9.54 -1.14 8.91
CA PHE A 141 -8.68 -0.12 8.30
C PHE A 141 -9.22 0.35 6.93
N LEU A 142 -9.75 -0.56 6.10
CA LEU A 142 -10.45 -0.18 4.86
C LEU A 142 -11.69 0.67 5.14
N GLY A 143 -12.43 0.35 6.20
CA GLY A 143 -13.54 1.16 6.70
C GLY A 143 -13.08 2.58 7.06
N PHE A 144 -11.99 2.72 7.81
CA PHE A 144 -11.39 4.01 8.14
C PHE A 144 -11.01 4.81 6.88
N LEU A 145 -10.29 4.19 5.93
CA LEU A 145 -9.86 4.88 4.71
C LEU A 145 -11.05 5.44 3.91
N THR A 146 -12.11 4.65 3.79
CA THR A 146 -13.24 4.95 2.90
C THR A 146 -14.33 5.79 3.55
N ALA A 147 -14.70 5.49 4.80
CA ALA A 147 -15.83 6.11 5.49
C ALA A 147 -15.43 7.29 6.40
N GLU A 148 -14.16 7.40 6.78
CA GLU A 148 -13.70 8.42 7.72
C GLU A 148 -12.66 9.36 7.09
N LEU A 149 -11.55 8.81 6.61
CA LEU A 149 -10.46 9.61 6.07
C LEU A 149 -10.83 10.27 4.74
N HIS A 150 -11.41 9.53 3.80
CA HIS A 150 -11.75 10.09 2.49
C HIS A 150 -12.69 11.30 2.54
N PRO A 151 -13.81 11.29 3.30
CA PRO A 151 -14.64 12.48 3.48
C PRO A 151 -13.89 13.71 3.99
N ARG A 152 -12.89 13.53 4.87
CA ARG A 152 -12.04 14.62 5.32
C ARG A 152 -11.13 15.14 4.21
N ILE A 153 -10.48 14.24 3.47
CA ILE A 153 -9.61 14.61 2.34
C ILE A 153 -10.40 15.37 1.27
N GLU A 154 -11.60 14.90 0.93
CA GLU A 154 -12.47 15.58 -0.03
C GLU A 154 -12.79 17.02 0.41
N ARG A 155 -13.20 17.19 1.67
CA ARG A 155 -13.54 18.49 2.25
C ARG A 155 -12.35 19.46 2.30
N ASP A 156 -11.19 18.98 2.75
CA ASP A 156 -10.05 19.83 3.07
C ASP A 156 -9.17 20.12 1.84
N TYR A 157 -9.10 19.19 0.87
CA TYR A 157 -8.18 19.28 -0.28
C TYR A 157 -8.87 19.31 -1.65
N GLY A 158 -10.20 19.21 -1.74
CA GLY A 158 -10.93 19.37 -3.00
C GLY A 158 -10.66 18.25 -4.01
N THR A 159 -10.98 17.00 -3.64
CA THR A 159 -10.77 15.86 -4.53
C THR A 159 -11.75 15.82 -5.71
N ALA A 160 -11.33 15.21 -6.82
CA ALA A 160 -12.26 14.83 -7.89
C ALA A 160 -13.32 13.85 -7.37
N THR A 161 -14.46 13.72 -8.06
CA THR A 161 -15.55 12.81 -7.67
C THR A 161 -15.27 11.34 -7.99
N ASN A 162 -14.24 11.08 -8.80
CA ASN A 162 -13.93 9.76 -9.31
C ASN A 162 -12.42 9.63 -9.62
N GLY A 163 -12.01 8.44 -10.02
CA GLY A 163 -10.62 8.15 -10.37
C GLY A 163 -9.68 8.07 -9.18
N HIS A 164 -10.15 7.81 -7.95
CA HIS A 164 -9.26 7.60 -6.81
C HIS A 164 -8.46 6.31 -6.94
N GLY A 165 -7.36 6.22 -6.21
CA GLY A 165 -6.55 5.02 -6.22
C GLY A 165 -5.91 4.70 -4.89
N LEU A 166 -5.42 3.48 -4.81
CA LEU A 166 -4.76 2.92 -3.64
C LEU A 166 -3.46 2.29 -4.08
N PHE A 167 -2.38 2.53 -3.36
CA PHE A 167 -1.10 1.88 -3.55
C PHE A 167 -0.57 1.39 -2.21
N GLY A 168 -0.09 0.17 -2.20
CA GLY A 168 0.56 -0.42 -1.04
C GLY A 168 1.63 -1.42 -1.48
N TYR A 169 2.56 -1.68 -0.57
CA TYR A 169 3.74 -2.48 -0.83
C TYR A 169 3.97 -3.53 0.27
N SER A 170 4.42 -4.74 -0.07
CA SER A 170 4.53 -5.86 0.89
C SER A 170 3.17 -6.18 1.54
N TYR A 171 2.99 -6.10 2.86
CA TYR A 171 1.63 -6.17 3.44
C TYR A 171 0.71 -5.03 3.00
N GLY A 172 1.21 -3.84 2.68
CA GLY A 172 0.37 -2.85 2.00
C GLY A 172 -0.09 -3.35 0.62
N GLY A 173 0.72 -4.15 -0.07
CA GLY A 173 0.35 -4.80 -1.32
C GLY A 173 -0.68 -5.92 -1.12
N LEU A 174 -0.57 -6.66 -0.01
CA LEU A 174 -1.58 -7.63 0.44
C LEU A 174 -2.92 -6.94 0.71
N PHE A 175 -2.91 -5.83 1.46
CA PHE A 175 -4.07 -4.98 1.69
C PHE A 175 -4.67 -4.43 0.39
N SER A 176 -3.84 -3.97 -0.55
CA SER A 176 -4.29 -3.53 -1.87
C SER A 176 -5.03 -4.64 -2.60
N LEU A 177 -4.48 -5.86 -2.60
CA LEU A 177 -5.11 -7.01 -3.25
C LEU A 177 -6.43 -7.40 -2.56
N TYR A 178 -6.44 -7.44 -1.23
CA TYR A 178 -7.64 -7.61 -0.42
C TYR A 178 -8.72 -6.56 -0.76
N THR A 179 -8.35 -5.28 -0.80
CA THR A 179 -9.24 -4.17 -1.14
C THR A 179 -9.85 -4.35 -2.53
N TRP A 180 -9.06 -4.77 -3.51
CA TRP A 180 -9.57 -5.07 -4.86
C TRP A 180 -10.59 -6.22 -4.84
N LEU A 181 -10.30 -7.31 -4.11
CA LEU A 181 -11.17 -8.49 -3.98
C LEU A 181 -12.48 -8.20 -3.22
N THR A 182 -12.47 -7.27 -2.27
CA THR A 182 -13.70 -6.83 -1.58
C THR A 182 -14.66 -6.06 -2.51
N GLY A 183 -14.16 -5.56 -3.65
CA GLY A 183 -14.95 -4.76 -4.59
C GLY A 183 -15.22 -3.33 -4.13
N SER A 184 -14.32 -2.75 -3.32
CA SER A 184 -14.41 -1.34 -2.92
C SER A 184 -14.59 -0.43 -4.14
N THR A 185 -15.62 0.42 -4.12
CA THR A 185 -15.97 1.30 -5.24
C THR A 185 -15.25 2.64 -5.19
N LEU A 186 -14.59 2.98 -4.07
CA LEU A 186 -13.85 4.23 -3.95
C LEU A 186 -12.64 4.24 -4.90
N PHE A 187 -11.90 3.13 -4.96
CA PHE A 187 -10.63 3.04 -5.70
C PHE A 187 -10.84 2.44 -7.08
N GLU A 188 -10.71 3.25 -8.13
CA GLU A 188 -10.78 2.79 -9.53
C GLU A 188 -9.45 2.23 -10.05
N SER A 189 -8.36 2.47 -9.31
CA SER A 189 -7.02 1.97 -9.65
C SER A 189 -6.28 1.55 -8.38
N ILE A 190 -5.78 0.33 -8.39
CA ILE A 190 -5.11 -0.28 -7.25
C ILE A 190 -3.74 -0.79 -7.68
N GLY A 191 -2.69 -0.31 -7.01
CA GLY A 191 -1.33 -0.79 -7.13
C GLY A 191 -0.98 -1.71 -5.95
N ALA A 192 -0.62 -2.94 -6.26
CA ALA A 192 -0.25 -3.96 -5.29
C ALA A 192 1.22 -4.36 -5.54
N GLY A 193 2.14 -3.69 -4.85
CA GLY A 193 3.57 -3.93 -5.01
C GLY A 193 4.07 -5.05 -4.12
N SER A 194 4.67 -6.08 -4.71
CA SER A 194 5.13 -7.31 -4.03
C SER A 194 4.18 -7.78 -2.92
N PRO A 195 2.90 -8.06 -3.24
CA PRO A 195 1.87 -8.35 -2.23
C PRO A 195 2.30 -9.50 -1.33
N GLY A 196 2.22 -9.33 -0.01
CA GLY A 196 2.68 -10.28 1.01
C GLY A 196 1.86 -11.58 1.13
N VAL A 197 1.50 -12.22 0.02
CA VAL A 197 0.81 -13.52 -0.02
C VAL A 197 1.81 -14.63 0.32
N ALA A 198 2.03 -14.86 1.62
CA ALA A 198 3.11 -15.73 2.08
C ALA A 198 2.78 -17.24 1.98
N GLY A 199 1.51 -17.61 2.19
CA GLY A 199 1.07 -19.01 2.23
C GLY A 199 0.08 -19.39 1.12
N ALA A 200 0.00 -20.69 0.80
CA ALA A 200 -0.99 -21.23 -0.14
C ALA A 200 -2.41 -21.28 0.45
N ASP A 201 -2.50 -21.17 1.78
CA ASP A 201 -3.70 -21.08 2.62
C ASP A 201 -4.14 -19.62 2.89
N SER A 202 -3.47 -18.64 2.28
CA SER A 202 -3.83 -17.21 2.36
C SER A 202 -5.30 -16.96 2.05
N GLN A 203 -5.92 -16.02 2.80
CA GLN A 203 -7.30 -15.58 2.59
C GLN A 203 -7.51 -15.00 1.20
N ILE A 204 -6.47 -14.50 0.56
CA ILE A 204 -6.51 -14.04 -0.83
C ILE A 204 -6.96 -15.16 -1.78
N PHE A 205 -6.50 -16.39 -1.57
CA PHE A 205 -6.93 -17.52 -2.41
C PHE A 205 -8.37 -17.93 -2.13
N ALA A 206 -8.82 -17.83 -0.88
CA ALA A 206 -10.21 -18.04 -0.50
C ALA A 206 -11.12 -16.99 -1.15
N GLN A 207 -10.78 -15.71 -1.05
CA GLN A 207 -11.50 -14.60 -1.68
C GLN A 207 -11.52 -14.72 -3.21
N LEU A 208 -10.43 -15.13 -3.84
CA LEU A 208 -10.40 -15.41 -5.29
C LEU A 208 -11.35 -16.55 -5.69
N GLN A 209 -11.55 -17.54 -4.82
CA GLN A 209 -12.51 -18.62 -5.05
C GLN A 209 -13.94 -18.11 -4.88
N GLU A 210 -14.23 -17.37 -3.80
CA GLU A 210 -15.54 -16.76 -3.54
C GLU A 210 -15.96 -15.72 -4.58
N MET A 211 -14.98 -14.99 -5.15
CA MET A 211 -15.19 -14.05 -6.25
C MET A 211 -15.85 -14.75 -7.45
N GLY A 212 -15.49 -16.00 -7.72
CA GLY A 212 -15.96 -16.72 -8.91
C GLY A 212 -15.63 -15.95 -10.19
N ASP A 213 -16.62 -15.84 -11.08
CA ASP A 213 -16.48 -15.14 -12.37
C ASP A 213 -16.80 -13.63 -12.29
N ARG A 214 -16.97 -13.08 -11.08
CA ARG A 214 -17.21 -11.65 -10.90
C ARG A 214 -16.02 -10.85 -11.44
N GLN A 215 -16.34 -9.83 -12.23
CA GLN A 215 -15.36 -8.86 -12.72
C GLN A 215 -15.43 -7.58 -11.89
N HIS A 216 -14.27 -7.07 -11.51
CA HIS A 216 -14.15 -5.76 -10.87
C HIS A 216 -13.84 -4.70 -11.92
N ALA A 217 -14.52 -3.56 -11.84
CA ALA A 217 -14.27 -2.42 -12.72
C ALA A 217 -12.92 -1.74 -12.41
N ALA A 218 -12.47 -1.81 -11.15
CA ALA A 218 -11.20 -1.25 -10.71
C ALA A 218 -10.00 -1.92 -11.41
N LYS A 219 -9.06 -1.12 -11.89
CA LYS A 219 -7.80 -1.60 -12.47
C LYS A 219 -6.89 -2.11 -11.35
N LEU A 220 -6.23 -3.24 -11.56
CA LEU A 220 -5.21 -3.77 -10.65
C LEU A 220 -3.86 -3.80 -11.37
N HIS A 221 -2.83 -3.23 -10.76
CA HIS A 221 -1.45 -3.35 -11.21
C HIS A 221 -0.62 -4.03 -10.13
N VAL A 222 -0.10 -5.22 -10.44
CA VAL A 222 0.71 -6.02 -9.51
C VAL A 222 2.16 -5.99 -9.94
N THR A 223 3.08 -5.67 -9.03
CA THR A 223 4.50 -5.80 -9.32
C THR A 223 5.16 -6.87 -8.47
N LEU A 224 6.18 -7.50 -9.01
CA LEU A 224 7.09 -8.41 -8.31
C LEU A 224 8.52 -7.93 -8.51
N ASN A 225 9.43 -8.33 -7.62
CA ASN A 225 10.85 -8.01 -7.78
C ASN A 225 11.66 -9.25 -8.18
N GLU A 226 12.60 -9.08 -9.10
CA GLU A 226 13.49 -10.13 -9.59
C GLU A 226 14.25 -10.85 -8.47
N ARG A 227 14.70 -10.11 -7.45
CA ARG A 227 15.44 -10.69 -6.32
C ARG A 227 14.54 -11.45 -5.34
N GLU A 228 13.22 -11.27 -5.39
CA GLU A 228 12.30 -12.14 -4.63
C GLU A 228 12.18 -13.52 -5.30
N LEU A 229 12.28 -13.56 -6.64
CA LEU A 229 12.23 -14.80 -7.41
C LEU A 229 13.52 -15.62 -7.31
N LEU A 230 14.67 -14.92 -7.29
CA LEU A 230 16.01 -15.54 -7.45
C LEU A 230 16.89 -15.42 -6.21
N GLY A 231 16.43 -14.78 -5.14
CA GLY A 231 17.18 -14.63 -3.89
C GLY A 231 17.10 -15.86 -2.98
N ASP A 232 17.76 -15.80 -1.83
CA ASP A 232 17.95 -16.96 -0.94
C ASP A 232 17.00 -17.01 0.27
N LEU A 233 16.07 -16.06 0.37
CA LEU A 233 15.11 -15.99 1.47
C LEU A 233 13.78 -16.67 1.08
N ALA A 234 13.48 -17.79 1.75
CA ALA A 234 12.30 -18.61 1.48
C ALA A 234 10.99 -17.82 1.52
N ILE A 235 10.83 -16.91 2.49
CA ILE A 235 9.65 -16.05 2.60
C ILE A 235 9.42 -15.20 1.35
N TYR A 236 10.47 -14.63 0.75
CA TYR A 236 10.35 -13.82 -0.47
C TYR A 236 10.09 -14.68 -1.72
N GLN A 237 10.72 -15.86 -1.81
CA GLN A 237 10.44 -16.81 -2.88
C GLN A 237 8.99 -17.29 -2.83
N ASN A 238 8.46 -17.57 -1.64
CA ASN A 238 7.07 -17.95 -1.44
C ASN A 238 6.11 -16.83 -1.83
N ILE A 239 6.37 -15.59 -1.42
CA ILE A 239 5.60 -14.42 -1.88
C ILE A 239 5.57 -14.35 -3.40
N ALA A 240 6.73 -14.43 -4.06
CA ALA A 240 6.79 -14.34 -5.52
C ALA A 240 6.03 -15.48 -6.22
N LYS A 241 6.17 -16.71 -5.72
CA LYS A 241 5.45 -17.90 -6.22
C LYS A 241 3.93 -17.77 -6.05
N ASN A 242 3.47 -17.33 -4.89
CA ASN A 242 2.04 -17.24 -4.59
C ASN A 242 1.39 -16.09 -5.35
N VAL A 243 2.06 -14.94 -5.46
CA VAL A 243 1.58 -13.82 -6.29
C VAL A 243 1.54 -14.21 -7.77
N ALA A 244 2.51 -14.97 -8.28
CA ALA A 244 2.43 -15.53 -9.63
C ALA A 244 1.21 -16.45 -9.81
N THR A 245 0.86 -17.23 -8.77
CA THR A 245 -0.35 -18.07 -8.77
C THR A 245 -1.62 -17.22 -8.75
N VAL A 246 -1.67 -16.16 -7.95
CA VAL A 246 -2.76 -15.17 -7.96
C VAL A 246 -2.93 -14.58 -9.35
N LEU A 247 -1.86 -14.11 -9.97
CA LEU A 247 -1.88 -13.52 -11.31
C LEU A 247 -2.39 -14.51 -12.36
N HIS A 248 -1.98 -15.77 -12.29
CA HIS A 248 -2.50 -16.81 -13.18
C HIS A 248 -4.03 -16.99 -13.03
N ARG A 249 -4.54 -16.99 -11.79
CA ARG A 249 -5.98 -17.10 -11.52
C ARG A 249 -6.77 -15.87 -11.94
N LEU A 250 -6.17 -14.68 -11.92
CA LEU A 250 -6.82 -13.43 -12.33
C LEU A 250 -6.79 -13.22 -13.85
N THR A 251 -5.64 -13.45 -14.50
CA THR A 251 -5.47 -13.22 -15.94
C THR A 251 -6.30 -14.19 -16.78
N SER A 252 -6.50 -15.42 -16.30
CA SER A 252 -7.40 -16.40 -16.93
C SER A 252 -8.87 -15.99 -16.96
N ARG A 253 -9.28 -14.98 -16.16
CA ARG A 253 -10.68 -14.54 -16.04
C ARG A 253 -11.03 -13.32 -16.89
N GLY A 254 -10.04 -12.69 -17.54
CA GLY A 254 -10.21 -11.45 -18.30
C GLY A 254 -10.57 -10.26 -17.40
N GLY A 255 -9.71 -9.26 -17.33
CA GLY A 255 -9.93 -8.09 -16.49
C GLY A 255 -8.87 -7.03 -16.66
N ALA A 256 -9.05 -5.88 -16.01
CA ALA A 256 -8.11 -4.77 -16.01
C ALA A 256 -6.90 -5.02 -15.07
N VAL A 257 -6.35 -6.23 -15.13
CA VAL A 257 -5.20 -6.67 -14.34
C VAL A 257 -3.95 -6.57 -15.20
N THR A 258 -2.93 -5.89 -14.70
CA THR A 258 -1.62 -5.74 -15.34
C THR A 258 -0.55 -6.15 -14.35
N SER A 259 0.60 -6.58 -14.87
CA SER A 259 1.72 -6.96 -14.00
C SER A 259 3.08 -6.64 -14.59
N ALA A 260 4.07 -6.42 -13.72
CA ALA A 260 5.47 -6.21 -14.10
C ALA A 260 6.44 -6.87 -13.11
N VAL A 261 7.58 -7.36 -13.61
CA VAL A 261 8.72 -7.76 -12.78
C VAL A 261 9.76 -6.65 -12.82
N LEU A 262 10.18 -6.18 -11.65
CA LEU A 262 11.11 -5.07 -11.47
C LEU A 262 12.50 -5.61 -11.10
N ARG A 263 13.56 -4.94 -11.54
CA ARG A 263 14.95 -5.31 -11.26
C ARG A 263 15.42 -4.79 -9.90
N GLU A 264 14.69 -5.15 -8.86
CA GLU A 264 14.85 -4.60 -7.51
C GLU A 264 14.97 -5.71 -6.46
N THR A 265 15.29 -5.31 -5.23
CA THR A 265 15.12 -6.13 -4.02
C THR A 265 13.72 -5.94 -3.44
N HIS A 266 13.33 -6.76 -2.46
CA HIS A 266 12.07 -6.54 -1.75
C HIS A 266 12.00 -5.15 -1.11
N VAL A 267 13.10 -4.57 -0.60
CA VAL A 267 13.03 -3.25 0.06
C VAL A 267 13.13 -2.10 -0.97
N THR A 268 14.02 -2.22 -1.96
CA THR A 268 14.23 -1.15 -2.96
C THR A 268 13.07 -1.04 -3.97
N GLY A 269 12.26 -2.09 -4.09
CA GLY A 269 11.15 -2.15 -5.03
C GLY A 269 9.98 -1.20 -4.74
N LEU A 270 9.86 -0.60 -3.54
CA LEU A 270 8.71 0.24 -3.18
C LEU A 270 8.53 1.42 -4.14
N GLN A 271 9.57 2.23 -4.32
CA GLN A 271 9.49 3.41 -5.19
C GLN A 271 9.32 3.00 -6.67
N ALA A 272 10.02 1.96 -7.11
CA ALA A 272 9.94 1.45 -8.47
C ALA A 272 8.52 0.91 -8.79
N SER A 273 7.90 0.21 -7.83
CA SER A 273 6.53 -0.29 -7.92
C SER A 273 5.52 0.85 -7.99
N PHE A 274 5.67 1.89 -7.15
CA PHE A 274 4.80 3.06 -7.19
C PHE A 274 4.85 3.76 -8.55
N LEU A 275 6.06 3.98 -9.08
CA LEU A 275 6.24 4.56 -10.41
C LEU A 275 5.66 3.66 -11.52
N SER A 276 5.78 2.34 -11.40
CA SER A 276 5.18 1.39 -12.33
C SER A 276 3.65 1.48 -12.32
N TYR A 277 3.05 1.56 -11.13
CA TYR A 277 1.62 1.79 -10.95
C TYR A 277 1.17 3.12 -11.57
N LEU A 278 1.86 4.24 -11.31
CA LEU A 278 1.50 5.53 -11.89
C LEU A 278 1.55 5.49 -13.42
N ARG A 279 2.62 4.94 -14.01
CA ARG A 279 2.73 4.84 -15.48
C ARG A 279 1.68 3.93 -16.10
N THR A 280 1.20 2.92 -15.38
CA THR A 280 0.25 1.94 -15.95
C THR A 280 -1.20 2.37 -15.74
N CYS A 281 -1.55 2.85 -14.54
CA CYS A 281 -2.91 3.16 -14.16
C CYS A 281 -3.27 4.64 -14.31
N ARG A 282 -2.28 5.54 -14.35
CA ARG A 282 -2.46 7.00 -14.37
C ARG A 282 -1.85 7.67 -15.62
N ALA A 283 -1.38 6.91 -16.61
CA ALA A 283 -0.99 7.50 -17.88
C ALA A 283 -2.17 8.19 -18.58
N ARG A 284 -1.88 9.25 -19.34
CA ARG A 284 -2.83 9.93 -20.22
C ARG A 284 -2.36 9.93 -21.66
#